data_AF-A0A517ZB58-F1
#
_entry.id   AF-A0A517ZB58-F1
#
_cell.length_a   1.000
_cell.length_b   1.000
_cell.length_c   1.000
_cell.angle_alpha   90.00
_cell.angle_beta   90.00
_cell.angle_gamma   90.00
#
_symmetry.space_group_name_H-M   'P 1'
#
loop_
_entity.id
_entity.type
_entity.pdbx_description
1 polymer ?
#
loop_
_entity_poly.entity_id
_entity_poly.type
_entity_poly.pdbx_seq_one_letter_code
_entity_poly.pdbx_strand_id
1 'polypeptide(L)' 'MVHARQRSAWNHTAALLALIANTHRDPKTTRPFRPADFHPLPEPRQRPRTIVPLTTLKDVFVDRPGVRRVR' A
#
# COMPACT_ATOMS: atom_id res chain seq x y z
N MET A 1 -17.47 -12.88 0.74
CA MET A 1 -16.40 -13.62 1.46
C MET A 1 -15.48 -14.45 0.55
N VAL A 2 -15.89 -14.85 -0.67
CA VAL A 2 -15.08 -15.69 -1.58
C VAL A 2 -13.74 -15.05 -1.98
N HIS A 3 -13.73 -13.75 -2.32
CA HIS A 3 -12.49 -13.05 -2.69
C HIS A 3 -11.45 -12.97 -1.57
N ALA A 4 -11.88 -12.92 -0.30
CA ALA A 4 -10.96 -12.88 0.83
C ALA A 4 -10.20 -14.20 0.98
N ARG A 5 -10.88 -15.34 0.82
CA ARG A 5 -10.24 -16.67 0.87
C ARG A 5 -9.26 -16.86 -0.27
N GLN A 6 -9.65 -16.51 -1.49
CA GLN A 6 -8.77 -16.61 -2.66
C GLN A 6 -7.53 -15.72 -2.50
N ARG A 7 -7.69 -14.50 -1.98
CA ARG A 7 -6.57 -13.61 -1.71
C ARG A 7 -5.65 -14.13 -0.62
N SER A 8 -6.20 -14.74 0.45
CA SER A 8 -5.40 -15.39 1.49
C SER A 8 -4.57 -16.55 0.94
N ALA A 9 -5.17 -17.40 0.08
CA ALA A 9 -4.46 -18.49 -0.58
C ALA A 9 -3.31 -17.97 -1.45
N TRP A 10 -3.55 -16.93 -2.25
CA TRP A 10 -2.49 -16.32 -3.06
C TRP A 10 -1.40 -15.65 -2.23
N ASN A 11 -1.76 -14.99 -1.11
CA ASN A 11 -0.77 -14.44 -0.18
C ASN A 11 0.15 -15.56 0.37
N HIS A 12 -0.42 -16.70 0.74
CA HIS A 12 0.34 -17.85 1.24
C HIS A 12 1.28 -18.41 0.18
N THR A 13 0.77 -18.69 -1.03
CA THR A 13 1.57 -19.21 -2.14
C THR A 13 2.69 -18.26 -2.53
N ALA A 14 2.40 -16.96 -2.63
CA ALA A 14 3.40 -15.95 -2.97
C ALA A 14 4.51 -15.83 -1.90
N ALA A 15 4.16 -15.99 -0.61
CA ALA A 15 5.15 -16.01 0.47
C ALA A 15 6.09 -17.22 0.38
N LEU A 16 5.57 -18.42 0.07
CA LEU A 16 6.38 -19.62 -0.12
C LEU A 16 7.32 -19.51 -1.33
N LEU A 17 6.81 -19.01 -2.46
CA LEU A 17 7.62 -18.79 -3.66
C LEU A 17 8.74 -17.78 -3.41
N ALA A 18 8.43 -16.68 -2.72
CA ALA A 18 9.44 -15.70 -2.34
C ALA A 18 10.49 -16.28 -1.39
N LEU A 19 10.10 -17.12 -0.43
CA LEU A 19 11.05 -17.82 0.43
C LEU A 19 11.99 -18.68 -0.40
N ILE A 20 11.45 -19.62 -1.18
CA ILE A 20 12.22 -20.56 -2.01
C ILE A 20 13.17 -19.82 -2.96
N ALA A 21 12.64 -18.82 -3.69
CA ALA A 21 13.44 -18.03 -4.62
C ALA A 21 14.59 -17.31 -3.93
N ASN A 22 14.37 -16.78 -2.73
CA ASN A 22 15.42 -16.13 -1.96
C ASN A 22 16.45 -17.13 -1.41
N THR A 23 16.04 -18.34 -1.03
CA THR A 23 16.98 -19.39 -0.57
C THR A 23 17.98 -19.77 -1.66
N HIS A 24 17.54 -19.77 -2.92
CA HIS A 24 18.38 -20.09 -4.07
C HIS A 24 19.06 -18.88 -4.72
N ARG A 25 18.82 -17.66 -4.25
CA ARG A 25 19.38 -16.44 -4.85
C ARG A 25 20.84 -16.26 -4.43
N ASP A 26 21.65 -15.68 -5.32
CA ASP A 26 22.92 -15.07 -4.92
C ASP A 26 22.65 -13.66 -4.35
N PRO A 27 22.99 -13.39 -3.07
CA PRO A 27 22.75 -12.09 -2.45
C PRO A 27 23.56 -10.95 -3.07
N LYS A 28 24.65 -11.22 -3.81
CA LYS A 28 25.54 -10.19 -4.38
C LYS A 28 25.08 -9.64 -5.72
N THR A 29 24.30 -10.42 -6.48
CA THR A 29 24.00 -10.10 -7.89
C THR A 29 22.62 -9.50 -8.08
N THR A 30 21.67 -9.90 -7.22
CA THR A 30 20.24 -9.64 -7.45
C THR A 30 19.65 -8.94 -6.22
N ARG A 31 18.49 -8.27 -6.35
CA ARG A 31 17.71 -7.78 -5.20
C ARG A 31 16.86 -8.89 -4.56
N PRO A 32 16.57 -8.86 -3.24
CA PRO A 32 15.66 -9.84 -2.63
C PRO A 32 14.30 -9.86 -3.33
N PHE A 33 13.79 -11.07 -3.56
CA PHE A 33 12.44 -11.26 -4.08
C PHE A 33 11.42 -10.99 -2.97
N ARG A 34 10.34 -10.30 -3.31
CA ARG A 34 9.24 -9.97 -2.39
C ARG A 34 8.03 -10.82 -2.75
N PRO A 35 7.13 -11.14 -1.81
CA PRO A 35 5.88 -11.82 -2.14
C PRO A 35 5.07 -11.11 -3.24
N ALA A 36 5.14 -9.78 -3.29
CA ALA A 36 4.50 -8.98 -4.34
C ALA A 36 5.01 -9.29 -5.76
N ASP A 37 6.24 -9.80 -5.92
CA ASP A 37 6.79 -10.19 -7.22
C ASP A 37 6.12 -11.46 -7.79
N PHE A 38 5.47 -12.28 -6.94
CA PHE A 38 4.80 -13.54 -7.33
C PHE A 38 3.27 -13.51 -7.19
N HIS A 39 2.72 -12.42 -6.65
CA HIS A 39 1.29 -12.33 -6.36
C HIS A 39 0.51 -11.89 -7.61
N PRO A 40 -0.50 -12.64 -8.10
CA PRO A 40 -1.16 -12.34 -9.37
C PRO A 40 -2.14 -11.16 -9.28
N LEU A 41 -2.69 -10.89 -8.10
CA LEU A 41 -3.56 -9.73 -7.92
C LEU A 41 -2.73 -8.48 -7.67
N PRO A 42 -3.11 -7.33 -8.24
CA PRO A 42 -2.41 -6.08 -8.03
C PRO A 42 -2.34 -5.75 -6.53
N GLU A 43 -1.15 -5.39 -6.08
CA GLU A 43 -0.96 -4.94 -4.71
C GLU A 43 -1.80 -3.67 -4.48
N PRO A 44 -2.51 -3.53 -3.36
CA PRO A 44 -3.23 -2.30 -3.06
C PRO A 44 -2.21 -1.18 -3.02
N ARG A 45 -2.29 -0.27 -3.99
CA ARG A 45 -1.40 0.88 -4.08
C ARG A 45 -1.54 1.65 -2.76
N GLN A 46 -0.55 1.53 -1.87
CA GLN A 46 -0.53 2.31 -0.65
C GLN A 46 -0.38 3.76 -1.10
N ARG A 47 -1.48 4.51 -1.07
CA ARG A 47 -1.43 5.95 -1.33
C ARG A 47 -0.51 6.53 -0.27
N PRO A 48 0.52 7.33 -0.65
CA PRO A 48 1.37 7.98 0.33
C PRO A 48 0.46 8.74 1.29
N ARG A 49 0.51 8.39 2.57
CA ARG A 49 -0.24 9.12 3.60
C ARG A 49 0.44 10.47 3.74
N THR A 50 -0.17 11.50 3.19
CA THR A 50 0.27 12.88 3.42
C THR A 50 -0.15 13.22 4.85
N ILE A 51 0.82 13.22 5.77
CA ILE A 51 0.58 13.69 7.13
C ILE A 51 0.52 15.21 7.04
N VAL A 52 -0.70 15.75 7.10
CA VAL A 52 -0.92 17.20 7.18
C VAL A 52 -1.09 17.59 8.65
N PRO A 53 -0.56 18.77 9.06
CA PRO A 53 -0.77 19.26 10.41
C PRO A 53 -2.28 19.53 10.64
N LEU A 54 -2.74 19.32 11.87
CA LEU A 54 -4.15 19.50 12.24
C LEU A 54 -4.66 20.92 11.93
N THR A 55 -3.76 21.92 11.94
CA THR A 55 -4.08 23.31 11.58
C THR A 55 -4.64 23.43 10.16
N THR A 56 -4.21 22.59 9.21
CA THR A 56 -4.76 22.56 7.84
C THR A 56 -6.26 22.26 7.82
N LEU A 57 -6.77 21.53 8.82
CA LEU A 57 -8.21 21.28 8.95
C LEU A 57 -8.97 22.58 9.24
N LYS A 58 -8.40 23.49 10.05
CA LYS A 58 -9.01 24.80 10.31
C LYS A 58 -9.06 25.65 9.03
N ASP A 59 -7.98 25.66 8.25
CA ASP A 59 -7.90 26.45 7.01
C ASP A 59 -8.95 25.99 5.98
N VAL A 60 -9.16 24.67 5.86
CA VAL A 60 -10.11 24.08 4.91
C VAL A 60 -11.55 24.29 5.33
N PHE A 61 -11.85 24.14 6.63
CA PHE A 61 -13.23 24.07 7.12
C PHE A 61 -13.75 25.38 7.74
N VAL A 62 -12.89 26.24 8.29
CA VAL A 62 -13.28 27.46 9.00
C VAL A 62 -12.91 28.70 8.20
N ASP A 63 -11.64 28.80 7.82
CA ASP A 63 -11.08 30.03 7.24
C ASP A 63 -11.12 30.02 5.70
N ARG A 64 -12.06 29.27 5.13
CA ARG A 64 -12.17 29.01 3.68
C ARG A 64 -12.14 30.34 2.89
N PRO A 65 -11.07 30.63 2.14
CA PRO A 65 -10.96 31.87 1.38
C PRO A 65 -11.95 31.78 0.20
N GLY A 66 -13.12 32.41 0.34
CA GLY A 66 -14.15 32.46 -0.70
C GLY A 66 -15.59 32.38 -0.21
N VAL A 67 -15.86 31.98 1.04
CA VAL A 67 -17.23 32.06 1.59
C VAL A 67 -17.41 33.42 2.25
N ARG A 68 -17.82 34.40 1.44
CA ARG A 68 -18.30 35.71 1.92
C ARG A 68 -19.45 35.45 2.89
N ARG A 69 -19.19 35.57 4.20
CA ARG A 69 -20.26 35.60 5.21
C ARG A 69 -21.10 36.84 4.94
N VAL A 70 -22.23 36.63 4.28
CA VAL A 70 -23.28 37.64 4.18
C VAL A 70 -23.86 37.79 5.59
N ARG A 71 -23.66 38.96 6.18
CA ARG A 71 -24.37 39.40 7.39
C ARG A 71 -25.79 39.79 7.00
#